data_AF-A0A958CPD7-F1
#
_entry.id   AF-A0A958CPD7-F1
#
_cell.length_a   1.000
_cell.length_b   1.000
_cell.length_c   1.000
_cell.angle_alpha   90.00
_cell.angle_beta   90.00
_cell.angle_gamma   90.00
#
_symmetry.space_group_name_H-M   'P 1'
#
loop_
_entity.id
_entity.type
_entity.pdbx_description
1 polymer ?
#
loop_
_entity_poly.entity_id
_entity_poly.type
_entity_poly.pdbx_seq_one_letter_code
_entity_poly.pdbx_strand_id
1 'polypeptide(L)'
;MVHQVSSTSIKLRIGVTSGGFIDAFHNEQTGTTAYAWVHDSKRVYGADNTGGWHVHPLDDPERHDALPGQMHFSEFVAEIEQHAK
;
A
#
# COMPACT_ATOMS: atom_id res chain seq x y z
N MET A 1 13.38 4.09 3.13
CA MET A 1 14.40 3.12 2.67
C MET A 1 14.00 2.62 1.30
N VAL A 2 14.94 2.49 0.38
CA VAL A 2 14.68 1.96 -0.97
C VAL A 2 15.37 0.60 -1.07
N HIS A 3 14.63 -0.40 -1.52
CA HIS A 3 15.11 -1.78 -1.66
C HIS A 3 14.82 -2.27 -3.07
N GLN A 4 15.87 -2.65 -3.80
CA GLN A 4 15.70 -3.48 -4.98
C GLN A 4 15.28 -4.89 -4.54
N VAL A 5 14.16 -5.39 -5.07
CA VAL A 5 13.65 -6.74 -4.76
C VAL A 5 14.10 -7.72 -5.85
N SER A 6 14.08 -7.29 -7.11
CA SER A 6 14.63 -8.00 -8.27
C SER A 6 15.21 -7.01 -9.28
N SER A 7 15.69 -7.49 -10.42
CA SER A 7 16.07 -6.61 -11.54
C SER A 7 14.93 -5.73 -12.06
N THR A 8 13.68 -6.10 -11.80
CA THR A 8 12.47 -5.46 -12.33
C THR A 8 11.52 -4.96 -11.24
N SER A 9 11.90 -5.04 -9.97
CA SER A 9 11.02 -4.65 -8.88
C SER A 9 11.73 -3.93 -7.73
N ILE A 10 10.99 -3.00 -7.13
CA ILE A 10 11.45 -2.12 -6.07
C ILE A 10 10.42 -2.06 -4.95
N LYS A 11 10.92 -1.88 -3.74
CA LYS A 11 10.12 -1.61 -2.54
C LYS A 11 10.65 -0.36 -1.85
N LEU A 12 9.78 0.59 -1.59
CA LEU A 12 10.03 1.79 -0.82
C LEU A 12 9.35 1.66 0.54
N ARG A 13 10.10 1.90 1.60
CA ARG A 13 9.57 2.03 2.96
C ARG A 13 9.61 3.48 3.41
N ILE A 14 8.46 4.04 3.73
CA ILE A 14 8.28 5.47 4.05
C ILE A 14 7.74 5.54 5.48
N GLY A 15 8.48 6.16 6.40
CA GLY A 15 8.02 6.33 7.78
C GLY A 15 6.83 7.28 7.82
N VAL A 16 5.82 6.95 8.63
CA VAL A 16 4.66 7.81 8.88
C VAL A 16 4.82 8.42 10.27
N THR A 17 4.80 9.75 10.37
CA THR A 17 5.11 10.47 11.63
C THR A 17 4.19 10.10 12.79
N SER A 18 2.92 9.82 12.51
CA SER A 18 1.94 9.38 13.52
C SER A 18 2.09 7.92 13.94
N GLY A 19 2.92 7.13 13.25
CA GLY A 19 3.22 5.75 13.61
C GLY A 19 3.30 4.82 12.42
N GLY A 20 4.14 3.79 12.56
CA GLY A 20 4.32 2.78 11.52
C GLY A 20 5.02 3.29 10.27
N PHE A 21 4.76 2.63 9.15
CA PHE A 21 5.34 2.96 7.84
C PHE A 21 4.44 2.49 6.69
N ILE A 22 4.63 3.11 5.53
CA ILE A 22 4.08 2.65 4.26
C ILE A 22 5.15 1.81 3.55
N ASP A 23 4.79 0.59 3.18
CA ASP A 23 5.50 -0.20 2.18
C ASP A 23 4.83 -0.01 0.83
N ALA A 24 5.52 0.65 -0.11
CA ALA A 24 5.12 0.80 -1.50
C ALA A 24 5.98 -0.10 -2.39
N PHE A 25 5.36 -0.92 -3.23
CA PHE A 25 6.01 -1.88 -4.09
C PHE A 25 5.59 -1.66 -5.54
N HIS A 26 6.55 -1.81 -6.45
CA HIS A 26 6.29 -1.82 -7.88
C HIS A 26 7.13 -2.89 -8.56
N ASN A 27 6.52 -3.65 -9.46
CA ASN A 27 7.18 -4.58 -10.37
C ASN A 27 6.83 -4.17 -11.81
N GLU A 28 7.83 -3.69 -12.54
CA GLU A 28 7.67 -3.22 -13.92
C GLU A 28 7.29 -4.35 -14.87
N GLN A 29 7.83 -5.55 -14.66
CA GLN A 29 7.60 -6.70 -15.54
C GLN A 29 6.14 -7.20 -15.49
N THR A 30 5.54 -7.19 -14.30
CA THR A 30 4.15 -7.65 -14.11
C THR A 30 3.14 -6.51 -14.08
N GLY A 31 3.60 -5.25 -14.06
CA GLY A 31 2.78 -4.08 -13.79
C GLY A 31 2.20 -4.03 -12.37
N THR A 32 2.64 -4.92 -11.47
CA THR A 32 2.09 -5.01 -10.12
C THR A 32 2.48 -3.80 -9.30
N THR A 33 1.52 -3.16 -8.66
CA THR A 33 1.72 -2.07 -7.71
C THR A 33 0.94 -2.36 -6.45
N ALA A 34 1.58 -2.20 -5.30
CA ALA A 34 0.96 -2.46 -4.01
C ALA A 34 1.42 -1.43 -2.98
N TYR A 35 0.50 -1.04 -2.11
CA TYR A 35 0.73 -0.17 -0.95
C TYR A 35 0.20 -0.86 0.31
N ALA A 36 0.94 -0.77 1.40
CA ALA A 36 0.50 -1.25 2.70
C ALA A 36 0.93 -0.28 3.80
N TRP A 37 -0.02 0.20 4.60
CA TRP A 37 0.27 0.87 5.85
C TRP A 37 0.40 -0.19 6.93
N VAL A 38 1.57 -0.24 7.56
CA VAL A 38 1.92 -1.21 8.57
C VAL A 38 2.15 -0.50 9.90
N HIS A 39 1.42 -0.93 10.93
CA HIS A 39 1.55 -0.47 12.31
C HIS A 39 1.66 -1.69 13.23
N ASP A 40 2.53 -1.65 14.24
CA ASP A 40 2.77 -2.77 15.17
C ASP A 40 2.95 -4.14 14.48
N SER A 41 3.72 -4.15 13.39
CA SER A 41 3.99 -5.34 12.55
C SER A 41 2.77 -5.96 11.87
N LYS A 42 1.64 -5.24 11.77
CA LYS A 42 0.43 -5.67 11.08
C LYS A 42 0.04 -4.69 9.98
N ARG A 43 -0.48 -5.21 8.87
CA ARG A 43 -1.11 -4.37 7.84
C ARG A 43 -2.43 -3.84 8.41
N VAL A 44 -2.56 -2.51 8.43
CA VAL A 44 -3.77 -1.81 8.89
C VAL A 44 -4.62 -1.39 7.69
N TYR A 45 -3.97 -1.00 6.59
CA TYR A 45 -4.64 -0.62 5.34
C TYR A 45 -3.77 -1.03 4.16
N GLY A 46 -4.37 -1.39 3.03
CA GLY A 46 -3.63 -1.74 1.83
C GLY A 46 -4.40 -1.49 0.55
N ALA A 47 -3.68 -1.43 -0.56
CA ALA A 47 -4.26 -1.41 -1.89
C ALA A 47 -3.28 -2.01 -2.87
N ASP A 48 -3.75 -2.90 -3.74
CA ASP A 48 -2.92 -3.47 -4.80
C ASP A 48 -3.76 -3.82 -6.03
N ASN A 49 -3.08 -4.08 -7.14
CA ASN A 49 -3.71 -4.37 -8.42
C ASN A 49 -3.67 -5.86 -8.81
N THR A 50 -3.39 -6.77 -7.87
CA THR A 50 -3.39 -8.21 -8.15
C THR A 50 -4.81 -8.66 -8.46
N GLY A 51 -5.07 -9.04 -9.72
CA GLY A 51 -6.44 -9.39 -10.15
C GLY A 51 -7.37 -8.20 -10.38
N GLY A 52 -6.83 -6.98 -10.41
CA GLY A 52 -7.57 -5.71 -10.47
C GLY A 52 -7.33 -4.87 -9.22
N TRP A 53 -7.51 -3.56 -9.32
CA TRP A 53 -7.34 -2.66 -8.19
C TRP A 53 -8.41 -2.93 -7.12
N HIS A 54 -7.95 -3.10 -5.89
CA HIS A 54 -8.81 -3.28 -4.72
C HIS A 54 -8.11 -2.71 -3.47
N VAL A 55 -8.89 -2.48 -2.42
CA VAL A 55 -8.39 -2.07 -1.11
C VAL A 55 -8.58 -3.17 -0.07
N HIS A 56 -7.67 -3.17 0.89
CA HIS A 56 -7.74 -3.91 2.15
C HIS A 56 -8.07 -2.86 3.22
N PRO A 57 -9.36 -2.71 3.58
CA PRO A 57 -9.84 -1.55 4.33
C PRO A 57 -9.43 -1.59 5.81
N LEU A 58 -9.52 -0.44 6.49
CA LEU A 58 -9.06 -0.26 7.88
C LEU A 58 -9.85 -1.08 8.91
N ASP A 59 -11.15 -1.28 8.66
CA ASP A 59 -12.06 -2.02 9.53
C ASP A 59 -11.86 -3.53 9.44
N ASP A 60 -11.47 -4.02 8.26
CA ASP A 60 -11.19 -5.42 8.00
C ASP A 60 -10.07 -5.58 6.96
N PRO A 61 -8.79 -5.60 7.39
CA PRO A 61 -7.66 -5.69 6.48
C PRO A 61 -7.58 -7.00 5.68
N GLU A 62 -8.43 -8.00 5.94
CA GLU A 62 -8.49 -9.23 5.13
C GLU A 62 -9.57 -9.14 4.03
N ARG A 63 -10.47 -8.15 4.11
CA ARG A 63 -11.48 -7.89 3.09
C ARG A 63 -10.83 -7.30 1.83
N HIS A 64 -11.40 -7.63 0.67
CA HIS A 64 -10.94 -7.15 -0.63
C HIS A 64 -12.08 -6.38 -1.30
N ASP A 65 -12.04 -5.05 -1.20
CA ASP A 65 -13.06 -4.18 -1.80
C ASP A 65 -12.57 -3.67 -3.14
N ALA A 66 -13.23 -4.08 -4.23
CA ALA A 66 -12.84 -3.70 -5.58
C ALA A 66 -12.94 -2.18 -5.79
N LEU A 67 -11.95 -1.61 -6.47
CA LEU A 67 -11.94 -0.22 -6.90
C LEU A 67 -12.34 -0.10 -8.37
N PRO A 68 -13.08 0.96 -8.75
CA PRO A 68 -13.44 1.20 -10.15
C PRO A 68 -12.23 1.63 -11.00
N GLY A 69 -11.09 1.95 -10.38
CA GLY A 69 -9.90 2.44 -11.04
C GLY A 69 -8.65 2.29 -10.19
N GLN A 70 -7.55 2.87 -10.66
CA GLN A 70 -6.27 2.83 -9.98
C GLN A 70 -6.28 3.58 -8.66
N MET A 71 -5.75 2.96 -7.61
CA MET A 71 -5.34 3.69 -6.40
C MET A 71 -4.02 4.41 -6.68
N HIS A 72 -4.02 5.74 -6.64
CA HIS A 72 -2.80 6.53 -6.70
C HIS A 72 -2.15 6.61 -5.32
N PHE A 73 -0.81 6.72 -5.28
CA PHE A 73 -0.08 6.82 -4.01
C PHE A 73 -0.54 8.02 -3.16
N SER A 74 -0.88 9.14 -3.78
CA SER A 74 -1.42 10.32 -3.09
C SER A 74 -2.76 10.06 -2.42
N GLU A 75 -3.64 9.27 -3.05
CA GLU A 75 -4.95 8.91 -2.48
C GLU A 75 -4.75 7.95 -1.30
N PHE A 76 -3.86 6.97 -1.45
CA PHE A 76 -3.49 6.06 -0.37
C PHE A 76 -2.94 6.79 0.87
N VAL A 77 -2.08 7.79 0.66
CA VAL A 77 -1.55 8.63 1.75
C VAL A 77 -2.65 9.48 2.39
N ALA A 78 -3.54 10.07 1.59
CA ALA A 78 -4.63 10.88 2.11
C ALA A 78 -5.59 10.08 3.00
N GLU A 79 -5.85 8.81 2.68
CA GLU A 79 -6.62 7.89 3.54
C GLU A 79 -5.92 7.64 4.88
N ILE A 80 -4.59 7.42 4.87
CA ILE A 80 -3.82 7.25 6.10
C ILE A 80 -3.86 8.52 6.95
N GLU A 81 -3.64 9.69 6.38
CA GLU A 81 -3.64 10.97 7.10
C GLU A 81 -4.99 11.30 7.75
N GLN A 82 -6.10 10.82 7.18
CA GLN A 82 -7.42 10.98 7.78
C GLN A 82 -7.60 10.15 9.05
N HIS A 83 -6.95 8.98 9.14
CA HIS A 83 -7.14 8.00 10.21
C HIS A 83 -6.00 7.97 11.24
N ALA A 84 -4.80 8.39 10.86
CA ALA A 84 -3.62 8.37 11.71
C ALA A 84 -3.50 9.63 12.60
N LYS A 85 -4.63 10.19 13.05
CA LYS A 85 -4.69 11.40 13.91
C LYS A 85 -4.60 11.06 15.39
#